data_AF-A0A529FDN2-F1
#
_entry.id   AF-A0A529FDN2-F1
#
_cell.length_a   1.000
_cell.length_b   1.000
_cell.length_c   1.000
_cell.angle_alpha   90.00
_cell.angle_beta   90.00
_cell.angle_gamma   90.00
#
_symmetry.space_group_name_H-M   'P 1'
#
loop_
_entity.id
_entity.type
_entity.pdbx_description
1 polymer ?
#
loop_
_entity_poly.entity_id
_entity_poly.type
_entity_poly.pdbx_seq_one_letter_code
_entity_poly.pdbx_strand_id
1 'polypeptide(L)'
;NKEAILLDLARRWLSSFPEVIARRIEVAPPTNREEFRQEVRKLFIDTSKLYLDNASLMPVIEAISGNADLRPIQNEYDDQIIALYAAWLQHVNPALEDKVASRLGLLMMEVGHACRLVGLKRDRKTYDLIEDDVEVMW
;
A
#
# COMPACT_ATOMS: atom_id res chain seq x y z
N ASN A 1 20.59 -21.98 4.76
CA ASN A 1 19.79 -22.40 3.57
C ASN A 1 19.42 -21.12 2.81
N LYS A 2 19.56 -21.10 1.48
CA LYS A 2 19.16 -20.00 0.58
C LYS A 2 17.70 -19.56 0.78
N GLU A 3 16.80 -20.51 0.99
CA GLU A 3 15.37 -20.26 1.25
C GLU A 3 15.15 -19.49 2.55
N ALA A 4 15.85 -19.85 3.64
CA ALA A 4 15.77 -19.13 4.90
C ALA A 4 16.24 -17.67 4.78
N ILE A 5 17.25 -17.41 3.94
CA ILE A 5 17.73 -16.05 3.66
C ILE A 5 16.66 -15.26 2.89
N LEU A 6 16.01 -15.87 1.90
CA LEU A 6 14.93 -15.23 1.13
C LEU A 6 13.71 -14.92 2.00
N LEU A 7 13.33 -15.83 2.88
CA LEU A 7 12.24 -15.62 3.84
C LEU A 7 12.56 -14.52 4.84
N ASP A 8 13.80 -14.45 5.35
CA ASP A 8 14.24 -13.38 6.24
C ASP A 8 14.23 -12.01 5.55
N LEU A 9 14.72 -11.94 4.30
CA LEU A 9 14.67 -10.71 3.50
C LEU A 9 13.24 -10.24 3.25
N ALA A 10 12.33 -11.15 2.90
CA ALA A 10 10.94 -10.82 2.70
C ALA A 10 10.25 -10.39 4.00
N ARG A 11 10.53 -11.07 5.11
CA ARG A 11 10.02 -10.67 6.43
C ARG A 11 10.45 -9.24 6.77
N ARG A 12 11.73 -8.90 6.59
CA ARG A 12 12.24 -7.54 6.83
C ARG A 12 11.54 -6.49 5.96
N TRP A 13 11.32 -6.83 4.69
CA TRP A 13 10.59 -5.96 3.77
C TRP A 13 9.13 -5.74 4.23
N LEU A 14 8.40 -6.82 4.52
CA LEU A 14 7.01 -6.75 5.00
C LEU A 14 6.92 -5.96 6.32
N SER A 15 7.88 -6.14 7.24
CA SER A 15 7.96 -5.41 8.51
C SER A 15 8.27 -3.91 8.38
N SER A 16 8.60 -3.42 7.17
CA SER A 16 8.85 -1.98 6.93
C SER A 16 7.57 -1.18 6.67
N PHE A 17 6.46 -1.84 6.31
CA PHE A 17 5.19 -1.19 6.00
C PHE A 17 4.53 -0.52 7.22
N PRO A 18 4.45 -1.15 8.42
CA PRO A 18 3.79 -0.55 9.58
C PRO A 18 4.34 0.82 9.97
N GLU A 19 5.65 1.04 9.85
CA GLU A 19 6.26 2.35 10.17
C GLU A 19 5.84 3.44 9.16
N VAL A 20 5.69 3.10 7.88
CA VAL A 20 5.16 4.02 6.87
C VAL A 20 3.70 4.37 7.16
N ILE A 21 2.90 3.38 7.54
CA ILE A 21 1.47 3.55 7.81
C ILE A 21 1.26 4.35 9.10
N ALA A 22 1.99 4.06 10.16
CA ALA A 22 1.93 4.76 11.44
C ALA A 22 2.17 6.27 11.26
N ARG A 23 3.18 6.65 10.46
CA ARG A 23 3.45 8.06 10.14
C ARG A 23 2.27 8.75 9.44
N ARG A 24 1.45 8.02 8.69
CA ARG A 24 0.26 8.56 8.00
C ARG A 24 -0.94 8.66 8.94
N ILE A 25 -1.05 7.76 9.92
CA ILE A 25 -2.06 7.81 10.98
C ILE A 25 -1.87 9.04 11.88
N GLU A 26 -0.63 9.44 12.13
CA GLU A 26 -0.30 10.61 12.98
C GLU A 26 -0.63 11.97 12.32
N VAL A 27 -0.82 12.00 11.00
CA VAL A 27 -1.21 13.22 10.28
C VAL A 27 -2.70 13.48 10.48
N ALA A 28 -3.07 14.76 10.56
CA ALA A 28 -4.48 15.15 10.61
C ALA A 28 -5.24 14.56 9.41
N PRO A 29 -6.41 13.94 9.62
CA PRO A 29 -7.17 13.32 8.53
C PRO A 29 -7.62 14.37 7.50
N PRO A 30 -7.70 14.00 6.21
CA PRO A 30 -8.09 14.92 5.15
C PRO A 30 -9.53 15.37 5.31
N THR A 31 -9.78 16.67 5.23
CA THR A 31 -11.10 17.28 5.48
C THR A 31 -11.94 17.47 4.22
N ASN A 32 -11.31 17.35 3.05
CA ASN A 32 -11.96 17.52 1.75
C ASN A 32 -11.35 16.57 0.72
N ARG A 33 -12.00 16.51 -0.46
CA ARG A 33 -11.59 15.61 -1.54
C ARG A 33 -10.15 15.87 -2.03
N GLU A 34 -9.72 17.12 -2.09
CA GLU A 34 -8.39 17.44 -2.60
C GLU A 34 -7.30 17.00 -1.62
N GLU A 35 -7.47 17.28 -0.32
CA GLU A 35 -6.58 16.78 0.73
C GLU A 35 -6.55 15.25 0.75
N PHE A 36 -7.69 14.60 0.54
CA PHE A 36 -7.77 13.14 0.45
C PHE A 36 -6.91 12.59 -0.68
N ARG A 37 -7.03 13.14 -1.89
CA ARG A 37 -6.24 12.73 -3.06
C ARG A 37 -4.74 12.89 -2.80
N GLN A 38 -4.35 14.00 -2.18
CA GLN A 38 -2.97 14.27 -1.82
C GLN A 38 -2.44 13.28 -0.77
N GLU A 39 -3.22 12.94 0.27
CA GLU A 39 -2.79 11.94 1.25
C GLU A 39 -2.72 10.52 0.67
N VAL A 40 -3.65 10.15 -0.22
CA VAL A 40 -3.57 8.89 -0.97
C VAL A 40 -2.29 8.84 -1.81
N ARG A 41 -1.98 9.92 -2.55
CA ARG A 41 -0.74 10.04 -3.32
C ARG A 41 0.49 9.90 -2.44
N LYS A 42 0.53 10.58 -1.30
CA LYS A 42 1.67 10.54 -0.37
C LYS A 42 1.89 9.14 0.22
N LEU A 43 0.80 8.46 0.65
CA LEU A 43 0.88 7.06 1.10
C LEU A 43 1.33 6.15 -0.05
N PHE A 44 0.83 6.36 -1.26
CA PHE A 44 1.24 5.61 -2.45
C PHE A 44 2.73 5.76 -2.72
N ILE A 45 3.28 6.99 -2.69
CA ILE A 45 4.70 7.27 -2.88
C ILE A 45 5.55 6.62 -1.78
N ASP A 46 5.16 6.74 -0.51
CA ASP A 46 5.98 6.21 0.58
C ASP A 46 6.04 4.69 0.59
N THR A 47 4.91 4.03 0.33
CA THR A 47 4.87 2.58 0.16
C THR A 47 5.59 2.15 -1.13
N SER A 48 5.52 2.94 -2.20
CA SER A 48 6.25 2.71 -3.45
C SER A 48 7.77 2.71 -3.30
N LYS A 49 8.32 3.56 -2.42
CA LYS A 49 9.75 3.51 -2.06
C LYS A 49 10.15 2.13 -1.53
N LEU A 50 9.33 1.52 -0.68
CA LEU A 50 9.59 0.16 -0.17
C LEU A 50 9.67 -0.87 -1.30
N TYR A 51 8.85 -0.74 -2.34
CA TYR A 51 8.86 -1.59 -3.51
C TYR A 51 10.11 -1.38 -4.37
N LEU A 52 10.50 -0.12 -4.60
CA LEU A 52 11.64 0.25 -5.42
C LEU A 52 12.97 -0.13 -4.77
N ASP A 53 13.13 0.16 -3.48
CA ASP A 53 14.34 -0.18 -2.71
C ASP A 53 14.58 -1.70 -2.65
N ASN A 54 13.52 -2.48 -2.88
CA ASN A 54 13.53 -3.94 -2.85
C ASN A 54 13.14 -4.55 -4.22
N ALA A 55 13.30 -3.81 -5.33
CA ALA A 55 12.87 -4.25 -6.66
C ALA A 55 13.50 -5.60 -7.08
N SER A 56 14.74 -5.85 -6.68
CA SER A 56 15.43 -7.13 -6.93
C SER A 56 14.83 -8.34 -6.18
N LEU A 57 14.02 -8.08 -5.15
CA LEU A 57 13.31 -9.09 -4.37
C LEU A 57 11.88 -9.34 -4.87
N MET A 58 11.40 -8.60 -5.88
CA MET A 58 10.03 -8.73 -6.39
C MET A 58 9.64 -10.15 -6.82
N PRO A 59 10.47 -10.92 -7.56
CA PRO A 59 10.12 -12.30 -7.90
C PRO A 59 10.00 -13.21 -6.67
N VAL A 60 10.71 -12.88 -5.59
CA VAL A 60 10.68 -13.60 -4.32
C VAL A 60 9.42 -13.22 -3.55
N ILE A 61 9.06 -11.94 -3.53
CA ILE A 61 7.84 -11.39 -2.91
C ILE A 61 6.57 -11.94 -3.59
N GLU A 62 6.56 -12.02 -4.91
CA GLU A 62 5.47 -12.67 -5.67
C GLU A 62 5.36 -14.17 -5.34
N ALA A 63 6.50 -14.87 -5.23
CA ALA A 63 6.52 -16.28 -4.82
C ALA A 63 6.08 -16.49 -3.35
N ILE A 64 6.26 -15.47 -2.51
CA ILE A 64 5.97 -15.47 -1.08
C ILE A 64 4.50 -15.20 -0.75
N SER A 65 3.74 -14.60 -1.67
CA SER A 65 2.30 -14.40 -1.49
C SER A 65 1.53 -15.73 -1.25
N GLY A 66 2.13 -16.86 -1.66
CA GLY A 66 1.66 -18.21 -1.36
C GLY A 66 2.18 -18.85 -0.07
N ASN A 67 3.13 -18.22 0.63
CA ASN A 67 3.78 -18.78 1.82
C ASN A 67 2.95 -18.52 3.09
N ALA A 68 2.61 -19.59 3.81
CA ALA A 68 1.77 -19.54 5.00
C ALA A 68 2.39 -18.75 6.17
N ASP A 69 3.72 -18.68 6.27
CA ASP A 69 4.42 -18.00 7.36
C ASP A 69 4.48 -16.48 7.17
N LEU A 70 4.32 -16.01 5.93
CA LEU A 70 4.43 -14.60 5.57
C LEU A 70 3.07 -13.94 5.35
N ARG A 71 2.04 -14.75 5.06
CA ARG A 71 0.64 -14.29 4.95
C ARG A 71 0.14 -13.52 6.18
N PRO A 72 0.40 -13.92 7.44
CA PRO A 72 -0.03 -13.14 8.60
C PRO A 72 0.55 -11.73 8.62
N ILE A 73 1.83 -11.58 8.25
CA ILE A 73 2.52 -10.28 8.23
C ILE A 73 1.97 -9.41 7.11
N GLN A 74 1.68 -10.01 5.95
CA GLN A 74 1.04 -9.32 4.84
C GLN A 74 -0.36 -8.80 5.21
N ASN A 75 -1.21 -9.70 5.73
CA ASN A 75 -2.56 -9.34 6.14
C ASN A 75 -2.56 -8.20 7.17
N GLU A 76 -1.60 -8.19 8.09
CA GLU A 76 -1.53 -7.16 9.13
C GLU A 76 -1.37 -5.75 8.55
N TYR A 77 -0.44 -5.51 7.62
CA TYR A 77 -0.29 -4.17 7.06
C TYR A 77 -1.36 -3.86 6.00
N ASP A 78 -1.86 -4.87 5.27
CA ASP A 78 -2.97 -4.69 4.33
C ASP A 78 -4.22 -4.21 5.09
N ASP A 79 -4.55 -4.84 6.22
CA ASP A 79 -5.66 -4.43 7.10
C ASP A 79 -5.46 -3.00 7.63
N GLN A 80 -4.23 -2.62 7.98
CA GLN A 80 -3.92 -1.25 8.42
C GLN A 80 -4.11 -0.21 7.30
N ILE A 81 -3.69 -0.51 6.07
CA ILE A 81 -3.90 0.39 4.91
C ILE A 81 -5.39 0.51 4.60
N ILE A 82 -6.14 -0.60 4.64
CA ILE A 82 -7.59 -0.61 4.43
C ILE A 82 -8.28 0.26 5.46
N ALA A 83 -7.96 0.09 6.74
CA ALA A 83 -8.53 0.87 7.83
C ALA A 83 -8.20 2.36 7.70
N LEU A 84 -6.96 2.70 7.31
CA LEU A 84 -6.55 4.09 7.06
C LEU A 84 -7.38 4.74 5.94
N TYR A 85 -7.52 4.07 4.80
CA TYR A 85 -8.35 4.58 3.70
C TYR A 85 -9.81 4.72 4.10
N ALA A 86 -10.37 3.72 4.80
CA ALA A 86 -11.75 3.78 5.27
C ALA A 86 -11.97 4.97 6.22
N ALA A 87 -11.06 5.19 7.16
CA ALA A 87 -11.12 6.32 8.09
C ALA A 87 -11.04 7.66 7.36
N TRP A 88 -10.14 7.80 6.38
CA TRP A 88 -10.06 9.01 5.55
C TRP A 88 -11.34 9.26 4.74
N LEU A 89 -11.89 8.22 4.11
CA LEU A 89 -13.14 8.31 3.35
C LEU A 89 -14.32 8.76 4.22
N GLN A 90 -14.42 8.21 5.45
CA GLN A 90 -15.46 8.62 6.40
C GLN A 90 -15.23 10.01 6.98
N HIS A 91 -13.98 10.44 7.12
CA HIS A 91 -13.69 11.81 7.55
C HIS A 91 -14.14 12.83 6.51
N VAL A 92 -13.85 12.57 5.23
CA VAL A 92 -14.27 13.42 4.10
C VAL A 92 -15.78 13.35 3.89
N ASN A 93 -16.38 12.17 4.07
CA ASN A 93 -17.82 11.95 3.94
C ASN A 93 -18.38 11.21 5.17
N PRO A 94 -18.78 11.92 6.23
CA PRO A 94 -19.32 11.31 7.45
C PRO A 94 -20.62 10.51 7.26
N ALA A 95 -21.32 10.70 6.14
CA ALA A 95 -22.50 9.92 5.80
C ALA A 95 -22.16 8.54 5.18
N LEU A 96 -20.88 8.27 4.91
CA LEU A 96 -20.44 7.01 4.34
C LEU A 96 -20.48 5.88 5.38
N GLU A 97 -21.27 4.85 5.10
CA GLU A 97 -21.35 3.66 5.94
C GLU A 97 -19.99 2.97 6.07
N ASP A 98 -19.67 2.53 7.28
CA ASP A 98 -18.41 1.83 7.61
C ASP A 98 -18.12 0.61 6.71
N LYS A 99 -19.15 -0.20 6.43
CA LYS A 99 -19.03 -1.35 5.53
C LYS A 99 -18.67 -0.95 4.10
N VAL A 100 -19.16 0.20 3.63
CA VAL A 100 -18.84 0.72 2.30
C VAL A 100 -17.44 1.32 2.30
N ALA A 101 -17.08 2.10 3.32
CA ALA A 101 -15.74 2.66 3.49
C ALA A 101 -14.67 1.56 3.53
N SER A 102 -14.90 0.49 4.29
CA SER A 102 -13.99 -0.67 4.36
C SER A 102 -13.83 -1.38 3.01
N ARG A 103 -14.93 -1.59 2.27
CA ARG A 103 -14.87 -2.17 0.91
C ARG A 103 -14.13 -1.28 -0.09
N LEU A 104 -14.29 0.03 0.01
CA LEU A 104 -13.55 0.98 -0.82
C LEU A 104 -12.07 1.01 -0.44
N GLY A 105 -11.75 0.96 0.85
CA GLY A 105 -10.38 0.84 1.35
C GLY A 105 -9.67 -0.41 0.81
N LEU A 106 -10.36 -1.56 0.80
CA LEU A 106 -9.87 -2.79 0.16
C LEU A 106 -9.59 -2.58 -1.34
N LEU A 107 -10.53 -2.00 -2.08
CA LEU A 107 -10.34 -1.74 -3.51
C LEU A 107 -9.13 -0.83 -3.76
N MET A 108 -9.00 0.25 -3.00
CA MET A 108 -7.88 1.19 -3.11
C MET A 108 -6.54 0.52 -2.80
N MET A 109 -6.48 -0.32 -1.76
CA MET A 109 -5.30 -1.08 -1.37
C MET A 109 -4.87 -2.05 -2.49
N GLU A 110 -5.80 -2.87 -3.00
CA GLU A 110 -5.56 -3.85 -4.06
C GLU A 110 -5.11 -3.20 -5.38
N VAL A 111 -5.80 -2.12 -5.80
CA VAL A 111 -5.41 -1.33 -6.97
C VAL A 111 -3.99 -0.78 -6.77
N GLY A 112 -3.69 -0.25 -5.58
CA GLY A 112 -2.37 0.25 -5.24
C GLY A 112 -1.28 -0.81 -5.38
N HIS A 113 -1.49 -2.03 -4.87
CA HIS A 113 -0.55 -3.14 -5.04
C HIS A 113 -0.36 -3.51 -6.51
N ALA A 114 -1.46 -3.70 -7.26
CA ALA A 114 -1.40 -4.05 -8.67
C ALA A 114 -0.64 -3.01 -9.49
N CYS A 115 -0.91 -1.71 -9.26
CA CYS A 115 -0.23 -0.59 -9.89
C CYS A 115 1.30 -0.65 -9.68
N ARG A 116 1.76 -0.86 -8.44
CA ARG A 116 3.20 -0.94 -8.13
C ARG A 116 3.86 -2.14 -8.80
N LEU A 117 3.23 -3.31 -8.76
CA LEU A 117 3.76 -4.52 -9.40
C LEU A 117 3.87 -4.38 -10.92
N VAL A 118 2.86 -3.79 -11.57
CA VAL A 118 2.88 -3.52 -13.01
C VAL A 118 3.97 -2.50 -13.36
N GLY A 119 4.07 -1.42 -12.59
CA GLY A 119 5.09 -0.40 -12.80
C GLY A 119 6.51 -0.95 -12.73
N LEU A 120 6.81 -1.77 -11.70
CA LEU A 120 8.14 -2.39 -11.51
C LEU A 120 8.56 -3.30 -12.66
N LYS A 121 7.60 -3.95 -13.32
CA LYS A 121 7.87 -4.87 -14.45
C LYS A 121 8.17 -4.17 -15.76
N ARG A 122 7.83 -2.88 -15.90
CA ARG A 122 7.96 -2.13 -17.16
C ARG A 122 9.24 -1.31 -17.20
N ASP A 123 9.20 -0.09 -16.69
CA ASP A 123 10.32 0.84 -16.60
C ASP A 123 10.02 1.97 -15.60
N ARG A 124 11.05 2.73 -15.22
CA ARG A 124 10.94 3.81 -14.24
C ARG A 124 9.92 4.89 -14.64
N LYS A 125 9.86 5.22 -15.93
CA LYS A 125 8.94 6.25 -16.44
C LYS A 125 7.48 5.83 -16.29
N THR A 126 7.18 4.56 -16.54
CA THR A 126 5.84 3.98 -16.36
C THR A 126 5.45 3.98 -14.89
N TYR A 127 6.40 3.70 -13.99
CA TYR A 127 6.19 3.76 -12.55
C TYR A 127 5.81 5.17 -12.09
N ASP A 128 6.57 6.18 -12.51
CA ASP A 128 6.30 7.58 -12.15
C ASP A 128 4.94 8.07 -12.70
N LEU A 129 4.54 7.65 -13.91
CA LEU A 129 3.22 7.97 -14.47
C LEU A 129 2.08 7.32 -13.68
N ILE A 130 2.26 6.08 -13.19
CA ILE A 130 1.27 5.40 -12.35
C ILE A 130 1.09 6.14 -11.01
N GLU A 131 2.16 6.70 -10.43
CA GLU A 131 2.05 7.54 -9.23
C GLU A 131 1.14 8.76 -9.46
N ASP A 132 1.25 9.41 -10.63
CA ASP A 132 0.37 10.52 -11.02
C ASP A 132 -1.08 10.06 -11.25
N ASP A 133 -1.27 8.94 -11.95
CA ASP A 133 -2.60 8.41 -12.26
C ASP A 133 -3.39 8.03 -11.01
N VAL A 134 -2.73 7.51 -9.96
CA VAL A 134 -3.37 7.15 -8.69
C VAL A 134 -3.99 8.38 -8.01
N GLU A 135 -3.35 9.55 -8.09
CA GLU A 135 -3.94 10.79 -7.56
C GLU A 135 -5.18 11.23 -8.36
N VAL A 136 -5.19 10.99 -9.67
CA VAL A 136 -6.31 11.34 -10.55
C VAL A 136 -7.52 10.42 -10.34
N MET A 137 -7.28 9.13 -10.03
CA MET A 137 -8.33 8.14 -9.85
C MET A 137 -9.23 8.39 -8.64
N TRP A 138 -8.69 8.95 -7.56
CA TRP A 138 -9.39 9.19 -6.29
C TRP A 138 -9.88 10.65 -6.19
#